data_AF-A0A2U1N6I1-F1
#
_entry.id   AF-A0A2U1N6I1-F1
#
_cell.length_a   1.000
_cell.length_b   1.000
_cell.length_c   1.000
_cell.angle_alpha   90.00
_cell.angle_beta   90.00
_cell.angle_gamma   90.00
#
_symmetry.space_group_name_H-M   'P 1'
#
loop_
_entity.id
_entity.type
_entity.pdbx_description
1 polymer ?
#
loop_
_entity_poly.entity_id
_entity_poly.type
_entity_poly.pdbx_seq_one_letter_code
_entity_poly.pdbx_strand_id
1 'polypeptide(L)'
;MGSLTEEANLVEKVCQLYEKISKLETLKPSKDADALFTELVQTCIPPCFINILTLPDNIQETRSKLIRFCGEAEGHLEAHFSTMLASFPNPLQHLHVFPYYNNYLKLSRLEFDILPRHYSNEKGVVPERVAFVGSGPLPLTSIVLASFHLKDTEFHNFDIDHSANSLAASLIAPDSDLSQRMFFHSTDIMEITDELKEYDVVLLFLILQGVK
;
A
#
# COMPACT_ATOMS: atom_id res chain seq x y z
N MET A 1 -18.67 -29.81 12.13
CA MET A 1 -19.43 -29.69 10.87
C MET A 1 -19.68 -28.23 10.45
N GLY A 2 -19.51 -27.22 11.32
CA GLY A 2 -19.70 -25.80 10.95
C GLY A 2 -18.59 -25.19 10.07
N SER A 3 -17.33 -25.56 10.26
CA SER A 3 -16.19 -24.90 9.59
C SER A 3 -16.13 -25.07 8.07
N LEU A 4 -16.39 -26.28 7.55
CA LEU A 4 -16.32 -26.56 6.11
C LEU A 4 -17.42 -25.83 5.31
N THR A 5 -18.60 -25.66 5.91
CA THR A 5 -19.72 -24.93 5.29
C THR A 5 -19.46 -23.43 5.28
N GLU A 6 -18.90 -22.87 6.35
CA GLU A 6 -18.50 -21.47 6.42
C GLU A 6 -17.38 -21.13 5.43
N GLU A 7 -16.40 -22.02 5.27
CA GLU A 7 -15.31 -21.88 4.30
C GLU A 7 -15.81 -21.93 2.85
N ALA A 8 -16.70 -22.87 2.52
CA ALA A 8 -17.31 -22.95 1.20
C ALA A 8 -18.14 -21.69 0.88
N ASN A 9 -18.89 -21.19 1.86
CA ASN A 9 -19.67 -19.96 1.72
C ASN A 9 -18.78 -18.73 1.48
N LEU A 10 -17.61 -18.67 2.12
CA LEU A 10 -16.64 -17.59 1.92
C LEU A 10 -16.08 -17.60 0.48
N VAL A 11 -15.63 -18.76 -0.02
CA VAL A 11 -15.13 -18.88 -1.40
C VAL A 11 -16.20 -18.48 -2.40
N GLU A 12 -17.43 -18.97 -2.23
CA GLU A 12 -18.55 -18.62 -3.12
C GLU A 12 -18.80 -17.10 -3.10
N LYS A 13 -18.82 -16.48 -1.91
CA LYS A 13 -19.03 -15.05 -1.77
C LYS A 13 -17.95 -14.22 -2.46
N VAL A 14 -16.68 -14.60 -2.30
CA VAL A 14 -15.55 -13.94 -2.97
C VAL A 14 -15.64 -14.08 -4.49
N CYS A 15 -16.03 -15.24 -5.01
CA CYS A 15 -16.27 -15.44 -6.44
C CYS A 15 -17.42 -14.56 -6.96
N GLN A 16 -18.53 -14.45 -6.22
CA GLN A 16 -19.64 -13.56 -6.57
C GLN A 16 -19.21 -12.09 -6.60
N LEU A 17 -18.36 -11.66 -5.66
CA LEU A 17 -17.80 -10.30 -5.64
C LEU A 17 -16.89 -10.05 -6.83
N TYR A 18 -15.99 -11.00 -7.14
CA TYR A 18 -15.17 -10.93 -8.34
C TYR A 18 -16.01 -10.76 -9.61
N GLU A 19 -17.09 -11.53 -9.79
CA GLU A 19 -17.98 -11.43 -10.95
C GLU A 19 -18.71 -10.09 -11.06
N LYS A 20 -18.92 -9.39 -9.95
CA LYS A 20 -19.49 -8.03 -9.95
C LYS A 20 -18.41 -7.00 -10.27
N ILE A 21 -17.26 -7.10 -9.64
CA ILE A 21 -16.11 -6.19 -9.84
C ILE A 21 -15.62 -6.26 -11.30
N SER A 22 -15.55 -7.47 -11.88
CA SER A 22 -15.10 -7.67 -13.27
C SER A 22 -16.00 -7.04 -14.32
N LYS A 23 -17.24 -6.68 -13.96
CA LYS A 23 -18.23 -6.04 -14.83
C LYS A 23 -18.29 -4.52 -14.67
N LEU A 24 -17.52 -3.96 -13.73
CA LEU A 24 -17.40 -2.51 -13.59
C LEU A 24 -16.72 -1.93 -14.84
N GLU A 25 -17.23 -0.80 -15.32
CA GLU A 25 -16.61 -0.06 -16.44
C GLU A 25 -15.23 0.50 -16.04
N THR A 26 -15.06 0.85 -14.76
CA THR A 26 -13.82 1.39 -14.22
C THR A 26 -13.65 0.96 -12.76
N LEU A 27 -12.39 0.79 -12.34
CA LEU A 27 -12.00 0.55 -10.94
C LEU A 27 -11.67 1.85 -10.18
N LYS A 28 -11.88 3.02 -10.80
CA LYS A 28 -11.70 4.31 -10.14
C LYS A 28 -12.71 4.52 -9.01
N PRO A 29 -12.38 5.35 -8.00
CA PRO A 29 -13.30 5.66 -6.89
C PRO A 29 -14.68 6.07 -7.39
N SER A 30 -15.69 5.34 -6.94
CA SER A 30 -17.09 5.54 -7.30
C SER A 30 -17.97 4.79 -6.30
N LYS A 31 -19.22 5.22 -6.12
CA LYS A 31 -20.12 4.58 -5.14
C LYS A 31 -20.24 3.06 -5.34
N ASP A 32 -20.26 2.60 -6.59
CA ASP A 32 -20.42 1.18 -6.90
C ASP A 32 -19.12 0.40 -6.67
N ALA A 33 -17.97 0.93 -7.11
CA ALA A 33 -16.66 0.31 -6.84
C ALA A 33 -16.38 0.27 -5.33
N ASP A 34 -16.56 1.41 -4.64
CA ASP A 34 -16.32 1.55 -3.20
C ASP A 34 -17.18 0.57 -2.40
N ALA A 35 -18.46 0.38 -2.77
CA ALA A 35 -19.34 -0.57 -2.12
C ALA A 35 -18.86 -2.03 -2.30
N LEU A 36 -18.47 -2.42 -3.52
CA LEU A 36 -18.01 -3.78 -3.81
C LEU A 36 -16.67 -4.11 -3.14
N PHE A 37 -15.70 -3.19 -3.18
CA PHE A 37 -14.42 -3.38 -2.51
C PHE A 37 -14.58 -3.35 -0.98
N THR A 38 -15.47 -2.51 -0.43
CA THR A 38 -15.80 -2.54 1.00
C THR A 38 -16.40 -3.88 1.40
N GLU A 39 -17.35 -4.41 0.62
CA GLU A 39 -17.96 -5.72 0.87
C GLU A 39 -16.91 -6.85 0.79
N LEU A 40 -15.98 -6.77 -0.16
CA LEU A 40 -14.86 -7.72 -0.28
C LEU A 40 -13.94 -7.68 0.94
N VAL A 41 -13.51 -6.49 1.37
CA VAL A 41 -12.67 -6.32 2.55
C VAL A 41 -13.38 -6.87 3.79
N GLN A 42 -14.64 -6.50 4.02
CA GLN A 42 -15.42 -7.00 5.15
C GLN A 42 -15.61 -8.51 5.14
N THR A 43 -15.73 -9.11 3.94
CA THR A 43 -15.83 -10.55 3.76
C THR A 43 -14.51 -11.27 4.11
N CYS A 44 -13.36 -10.65 3.85
CA CYS A 44 -12.04 -11.26 4.03
C CYS A 44 -11.37 -10.97 5.38
N ILE A 45 -11.85 -10.00 6.17
CA ILE A 45 -11.28 -9.65 7.49
C ILE A 45 -11.44 -10.77 8.55
N PRO A 46 -12.60 -11.44 8.68
CA PRO A 46 -12.78 -12.46 9.70
C PRO A 46 -11.78 -13.62 9.54
N PRO A 47 -11.28 -14.21 10.65
CA PRO A 47 -10.40 -15.36 10.58
C PRO A 47 -11.05 -16.52 9.81
N CYS A 48 -10.32 -17.09 8.86
CA CYS A 48 -10.71 -18.32 8.17
C CYS A 48 -9.52 -19.28 8.08
N PHE A 49 -9.79 -20.57 7.97
CA PHE A 49 -8.77 -21.64 7.94
C PHE A 49 -8.68 -22.33 6.58
N ILE A 50 -9.12 -21.63 5.52
CA ILE A 50 -9.07 -22.14 4.15
C ILE A 50 -7.62 -22.38 3.75
N ASN A 51 -7.30 -23.61 3.37
CA ASN A 51 -6.04 -23.90 2.72
C ASN A 51 -6.09 -23.46 1.25
N ILE A 52 -5.63 -22.23 0.99
CA ILE A 52 -5.63 -21.61 -0.33
C ILE A 52 -4.96 -22.51 -1.37
N LEU A 53 -3.90 -23.25 -1.01
CA LEU A 53 -3.16 -24.11 -1.94
C LEU A 53 -3.97 -25.32 -2.44
N THR A 54 -5.04 -25.68 -1.73
CA THR A 54 -5.91 -26.81 -2.11
C THR A 54 -7.14 -26.39 -2.90
N LEU A 55 -7.32 -25.08 -3.15
CA LEU A 55 -8.45 -24.59 -3.93
C LEU A 55 -8.31 -25.02 -5.40
N PRO A 56 -9.43 -25.33 -6.09
CA PRO A 56 -9.42 -25.67 -7.51
C PRO A 56 -8.80 -24.57 -8.40
N ASP A 57 -8.20 -24.96 -9.53
CA ASP A 57 -7.48 -24.06 -10.43
C ASP A 57 -8.31 -22.84 -10.88
N ASN A 58 -9.60 -23.02 -11.14
CA ASN A 58 -10.49 -21.92 -11.52
C ASN A 58 -10.68 -20.88 -10.39
N ILE A 59 -10.62 -21.33 -9.14
CA ILE A 59 -10.69 -20.46 -7.96
C ILE A 59 -9.35 -19.75 -7.74
N GLN A 60 -8.24 -20.43 -7.97
CA GLN A 60 -6.91 -19.81 -7.95
C GLN A 60 -6.78 -18.71 -9.01
N GLU A 61 -7.27 -18.97 -10.23
CA GLU A 61 -7.28 -17.98 -11.31
C GLU A 61 -8.14 -16.77 -10.93
N THR A 62 -9.34 -17.00 -10.39
CA THR A 62 -10.25 -15.96 -9.88
C THR A 62 -9.55 -15.10 -8.82
N ARG A 63 -8.91 -15.74 -7.85
CA ARG A 63 -8.14 -15.06 -6.79
C ARG A 63 -7.02 -14.20 -7.37
N SER A 64 -6.23 -14.72 -8.30
CA SER A 64 -5.13 -13.97 -8.93
C SER A 64 -5.63 -12.73 -9.69
N LYS A 65 -6.75 -12.86 -10.42
CA LYS A 65 -7.38 -11.71 -11.09
C LYS A 65 -7.93 -10.69 -10.09
N LEU A 66 -8.55 -11.16 -9.02
CA LEU A 66 -9.10 -10.28 -7.97
C LEU A 66 -8.00 -9.50 -7.24
N ILE A 67 -6.88 -10.14 -6.92
CA ILE A 67 -5.70 -9.49 -6.37
C ILE A 67 -5.22 -8.34 -7.26
N ARG A 68 -5.15 -8.57 -8.57
CA ARG A 68 -4.78 -7.53 -9.54
C ARG A 68 -5.78 -6.38 -9.55
N PHE A 69 -7.09 -6.66 -9.51
CA PHE A 69 -8.12 -5.62 -9.41
C PHE A 69 -8.01 -4.82 -8.11
N CYS A 70 -7.71 -5.45 -6.98
CA CYS A 70 -7.45 -4.73 -5.74
C CYS A 70 -6.24 -3.80 -5.89
N GLY A 71 -5.15 -4.25 -6.49
CA GLY A 71 -3.96 -3.41 -6.69
C GLY A 71 -4.21 -2.22 -7.63
N GLU A 72 -4.98 -2.41 -8.70
CA GLU A 72 -5.37 -1.34 -9.64
C GLU A 72 -6.34 -0.34 -8.98
N ALA A 73 -7.35 -0.83 -8.25
CA ALA A 73 -8.29 0.00 -7.53
C ALA A 73 -7.61 0.82 -6.42
N GLU A 74 -6.69 0.22 -5.67
CA GLU A 74 -5.90 0.92 -4.65
C GLU A 74 -5.05 2.02 -5.28
N GLY A 75 -4.34 1.73 -6.38
CA GLY A 75 -3.57 2.75 -7.09
C GLY A 75 -4.44 3.92 -7.59
N HIS A 76 -5.65 3.63 -8.09
CA HIS A 76 -6.60 4.69 -8.46
C HIS A 76 -7.11 5.49 -7.26
N LEU A 77 -7.37 4.83 -6.13
CA LEU A 77 -7.79 5.47 -4.89
C LEU A 77 -6.70 6.41 -4.37
N GLU A 78 -5.47 5.93 -4.26
CA GLU A 78 -4.31 6.71 -3.83
C GLU A 78 -4.07 7.90 -4.78
N ALA A 79 -4.13 7.70 -6.10
CA ALA A 79 -3.95 8.78 -7.07
C ALA A 79 -5.05 9.86 -6.95
N HIS A 80 -6.30 9.44 -6.75
CA HIS A 80 -7.42 10.35 -6.52
C HIS A 80 -7.20 11.22 -5.29
N PHE A 81 -6.85 10.60 -4.16
CA PHE A 81 -6.62 11.32 -2.91
C PHE A 81 -5.35 12.16 -2.95
N SER A 82 -4.26 11.70 -3.56
CA SER A 82 -3.04 12.47 -3.74
C SER A 82 -3.31 13.75 -4.56
N THR A 83 -4.05 13.63 -5.67
CA THR A 83 -4.47 14.78 -6.48
C THR A 83 -5.34 15.75 -5.69
N MET A 84 -6.31 15.24 -4.92
CA MET A 84 -7.18 16.05 -4.08
C MET A 84 -6.37 16.80 -3.00
N LEU A 85 -5.51 16.08 -2.26
CA LEU A 85 -4.69 16.63 -1.19
C LEU A 85 -3.72 17.69 -1.69
N ALA A 86 -3.10 17.49 -2.85
CA ALA A 86 -2.21 18.46 -3.47
C ALA A 86 -2.89 19.81 -3.78
N SER A 87 -4.23 19.86 -3.84
CA SER A 87 -4.98 21.10 -4.01
C SER A 87 -5.15 21.92 -2.72
N PHE A 88 -4.86 21.33 -1.55
CA PHE A 88 -4.98 22.01 -0.26
C PHE A 88 -3.72 22.79 0.10
N PRO A 89 -3.85 23.93 0.80
CA PRO A 89 -2.72 24.54 1.50
C PRO A 89 -2.18 23.56 2.54
N ASN A 90 -0.87 23.30 2.53
CA ASN A 90 -0.21 22.32 3.41
C ASN A 90 -0.85 20.91 3.33
N PRO A 91 -0.72 20.20 2.20
CA PRO A 91 -1.41 18.93 1.95
C PRO A 91 -1.30 17.90 3.08
N LEU A 92 -0.14 17.82 3.74
CA LEU A 92 0.14 16.85 4.78
C LEU A 92 -0.65 17.04 6.09
N GLN A 93 -1.22 18.23 6.31
CA GLN A 93 -2.13 18.45 7.45
C GLN A 93 -3.53 17.85 7.22
N HIS A 94 -3.82 17.47 5.97
CA HIS A 94 -5.13 17.00 5.55
C HIS A 94 -5.20 15.50 5.27
N LEU A 95 -4.15 14.73 5.56
CA LEU A 95 -4.09 13.27 5.29
C LEU A 95 -5.24 12.49 5.94
N HIS A 96 -5.87 13.02 7.00
CA HIS A 96 -7.04 12.44 7.66
C HIS A 96 -8.27 12.26 6.76
N VAL A 97 -8.33 12.91 5.58
CA VAL A 97 -9.41 12.71 4.61
C VAL A 97 -9.30 11.37 3.89
N PHE A 98 -8.11 10.75 3.86
CA PHE A 98 -7.94 9.42 3.27
C PHE A 98 -8.59 8.36 4.18
N PRO A 99 -9.50 7.51 3.67
CA PRO A 99 -10.32 6.61 4.50
C PRO A 99 -9.51 5.69 5.42
N TYR A 100 -8.31 5.29 5.00
CA TYR A 100 -7.47 4.36 5.73
C TYR A 100 -6.34 5.02 6.52
N TYR A 101 -6.29 6.35 6.64
CA TYR A 101 -5.15 7.03 7.27
C TYR A 101 -4.84 6.54 8.69
N ASN A 102 -5.88 6.28 9.50
CA ASN A 102 -5.71 5.71 10.84
C ASN A 102 -5.11 4.30 10.83
N ASN A 103 -5.31 3.52 9.77
CA ASN A 103 -4.67 2.21 9.62
C ASN A 103 -3.17 2.39 9.37
N TYR A 104 -2.76 3.34 8.53
CA TYR A 104 -1.35 3.66 8.30
C TYR A 104 -0.65 4.14 9.58
N LEU A 105 -1.29 5.01 10.38
CA LEU A 105 -0.73 5.41 11.68
C LEU A 105 -0.43 4.22 12.59
N LYS A 106 -1.33 3.22 12.62
CA LYS A 106 -1.15 2.01 13.44
C LYS A 106 -0.10 1.07 12.85
N LEU A 107 -0.14 0.84 11.54
CA LEU A 107 0.78 -0.07 10.85
C LEU A 107 2.20 0.45 10.86
N SER A 108 2.42 1.72 10.53
CA SER A 108 3.74 2.36 10.60
C SER A 108 4.29 2.39 12.02
N ARG A 109 3.42 2.51 13.03
CA ARG A 109 3.86 2.39 14.43
C ARG A 109 4.38 0.98 14.73
N LEU A 110 3.69 -0.06 14.26
CA LEU A 110 4.13 -1.45 14.41
C LEU A 110 5.46 -1.69 13.68
N GLU A 111 5.60 -1.21 12.45
CA GLU A 111 6.84 -1.28 11.66
C GLU A 111 8.01 -0.61 12.39
N PHE A 112 7.79 0.58 12.94
CA PHE A 112 8.79 1.26 13.75
C PHE A 112 9.15 0.49 15.02
N ASP A 113 8.16 -0.04 15.75
CA ASP A 113 8.39 -0.75 17.02
C ASP A 113 9.13 -2.09 16.83
N ILE A 114 9.03 -2.73 15.65
CA ILE A 114 9.80 -3.95 15.34
C ILE A 114 11.21 -3.65 14.83
N LEU A 115 11.45 -2.46 14.28
CA LEU A 115 12.70 -2.10 13.61
C LEU A 115 13.97 -2.34 14.46
N PRO A 116 14.03 -1.97 15.76
CA PRO A 116 15.22 -2.21 16.59
C PRO A 116 15.61 -3.68 16.70
N ARG A 117 14.64 -4.61 16.57
CA ARG A 117 14.92 -6.05 16.65
C ARG A 117 15.69 -6.57 15.43
N HIS A 118 15.58 -5.86 14.32
CA HIS A 118 16.12 -6.28 13.02
C HIS A 118 17.28 -5.40 12.53
N TYR A 119 17.34 -4.14 12.98
CA TYR A 119 18.39 -3.19 12.59
C TYR A 119 19.47 -3.05 13.67
N SER A 120 19.14 -2.53 14.85
CA SER A 120 20.08 -2.37 15.95
C SER A 120 19.41 -2.46 17.32
N ASN A 121 20.02 -3.24 18.21
CA ASN A 121 19.59 -3.36 19.60
C ASN A 121 20.06 -2.17 20.47
N GLU A 122 20.88 -1.27 19.92
CA GLU A 122 21.32 -0.08 20.63
C GLU A 122 20.20 0.96 20.69
N LYS A 123 19.92 1.46 21.91
CA LYS A 123 18.86 2.44 22.11
C LYS A 123 19.20 3.75 21.42
N GLY A 124 18.27 4.23 20.59
CA GLY A 124 18.39 5.51 19.90
C GLY A 124 19.14 5.45 18.56
N VAL A 125 19.62 4.27 18.17
CA VAL A 125 20.16 4.05 16.82
C VAL A 125 18.98 3.83 15.87
N VAL A 126 18.89 4.69 14.85
CA VAL A 126 17.86 4.67 13.80
C VAL A 126 18.55 4.62 12.43
N PRO A 127 17.91 4.06 11.40
CA PRO A 127 18.48 4.07 10.06
C PRO A 127 18.64 5.50 9.56
N GLU A 128 19.75 5.77 8.86
CA GLU A 128 19.98 7.03 8.18
C GLU A 128 19.24 7.06 6.84
N ARG A 129 19.20 5.93 6.11
CA ARG A 129 18.56 5.82 4.79
C ARG A 129 17.64 4.61 4.70
N VAL A 130 16.37 4.86 4.38
CA VAL A 130 15.34 3.82 4.20
C VAL A 130 14.80 3.84 2.77
N ALA A 131 14.79 2.69 2.11
CA ALA A 131 14.14 2.52 0.81
C ALA A 131 12.74 1.92 0.95
N PHE A 132 11.77 2.51 0.25
CA PHE A 132 10.40 1.99 0.10
C PHE A 132 10.19 1.54 -1.34
N VAL A 133 9.90 0.27 -1.55
CA VAL A 133 9.62 -0.28 -2.89
C VAL A 133 8.12 -0.47 -3.06
N GLY A 134 7.54 0.15 -4.08
CA GLY A 134 6.09 0.17 -4.32
C GLY A 134 5.40 1.24 -3.47
N SER A 135 5.95 2.45 -3.48
CA SER A 135 5.49 3.54 -2.61
C SER A 135 4.17 4.19 -3.04
N GLY A 136 3.78 4.07 -4.30
CA GLY A 136 2.52 4.58 -4.83
C GLY A 136 2.40 6.12 -4.88
N PRO A 137 1.31 6.64 -5.47
CA PRO A 137 1.05 8.08 -5.57
C PRO A 137 0.75 8.76 -4.23
N LEU A 138 0.44 7.99 -3.18
CA LEU A 138 0.13 8.50 -1.85
C LEU A 138 0.94 7.71 -0.81
N PRO A 139 2.24 8.03 -0.63
CA PRO A 139 3.20 7.19 0.11
C PRO A 139 3.03 7.34 1.64
N LEU A 140 1.87 6.96 2.18
CA LEU A 140 1.48 7.24 3.56
C LEU A 140 2.40 6.61 4.59
N THR A 141 2.91 5.40 4.34
CA THR A 141 3.80 4.73 5.29
C THR A 141 5.09 5.53 5.50
N SER A 142 5.76 5.92 4.41
CA SER A 142 6.99 6.71 4.51
C SER A 142 6.72 8.11 5.05
N ILE A 143 5.61 8.75 4.69
CA ILE A 143 5.18 10.04 5.28
C ILE A 143 5.02 9.92 6.80
N VAL A 144 4.29 8.91 7.29
CA VAL A 144 4.00 8.72 8.72
C VAL A 144 5.29 8.44 9.49
N LEU A 145 6.15 7.57 8.97
CA LEU A 145 7.44 7.28 9.60
C LEU A 145 8.33 8.52 9.65
N ALA A 146 8.49 9.24 8.53
CA ALA A 146 9.29 10.46 8.46
C ALA A 146 8.77 11.58 9.36
N SER A 147 7.44 11.69 9.52
CA SER A 147 6.79 12.74 10.32
C SER A 147 6.85 12.46 11.83
N PHE A 148 6.69 11.20 12.24
CA PHE A 148 6.41 10.88 13.64
C PHE A 148 7.45 10.00 14.33
N HIS A 149 8.27 9.27 13.59
CA HIS A 149 9.09 8.19 14.15
C HIS A 149 10.58 8.31 13.82
N LEU A 150 10.91 8.67 12.58
CA LEU A 150 12.26 8.67 11.99
C LEU A 150 12.55 10.05 11.38
N LYS A 151 12.61 11.07 12.25
CA LYS A 151 12.61 12.48 11.84
C LYS A 151 13.91 12.94 11.18
N ASP A 152 15.01 12.25 11.46
CA ASP A 152 16.34 12.55 10.93
C ASP A 152 16.75 11.59 9.79
N THR A 153 15.84 10.70 9.37
CA THR A 153 16.08 9.68 8.35
C THR A 153 15.70 10.19 6.95
N GLU A 154 16.48 9.79 5.95
CA GLU A 154 16.17 9.94 4.53
C GLU A 154 15.32 8.77 4.02
N PHE A 155 14.30 9.10 3.23
CA PHE A 155 13.33 8.16 2.68
C PHE A 155 13.40 8.17 1.16
N HIS A 156 13.77 7.04 0.57
CA HIS A 156 13.84 6.86 -0.87
C HIS A 156 12.68 6.00 -1.33
N ASN A 157 11.73 6.62 -2.00
CA ASN A 157 10.47 6.02 -2.43
C ASN A 157 10.61 5.60 -3.89
N PHE A 158 10.51 4.31 -4.16
CA PHE A 158 10.60 3.71 -5.48
C PHE A 158 9.21 3.32 -5.96
N ASP A 159 8.94 3.63 -7.21
CA ASP A 159 7.78 3.13 -7.94
C ASP A 159 8.13 3.02 -9.42
N ILE A 160 7.59 1.99 -10.08
CA ILE A 160 7.78 1.81 -11.53
C ILE A 160 6.94 2.83 -12.32
N ASP A 161 5.84 3.31 -11.75
CA ASP A 161 4.98 4.31 -12.37
C ASP A 161 5.51 5.74 -12.09
N HIS A 162 5.96 6.39 -13.16
CA HIS A 162 6.41 7.78 -13.09
C HIS A 162 5.31 8.76 -12.64
N SER A 163 4.06 8.49 -13.00
CA SER A 163 2.93 9.34 -12.62
C SER A 163 2.65 9.24 -11.12
N ALA A 164 2.82 8.05 -10.53
CA ALA A 164 2.72 7.85 -9.09
C ALA A 164 3.75 8.71 -8.34
N ASN A 165 5.02 8.59 -8.69
CA ASN A 165 6.10 9.40 -8.11
C ASN A 165 5.89 10.90 -8.29
N SER A 166 5.36 11.34 -9.43
CA SER A 166 5.08 12.75 -9.69
C SER A 166 4.00 13.32 -8.76
N LEU A 167 2.93 12.54 -8.52
CA LEU A 167 1.87 12.90 -7.57
C LEU A 167 2.42 12.94 -6.14
N ALA A 168 3.17 11.91 -5.74
CA ALA A 168 3.78 11.83 -4.43
C ALA A 168 4.76 13.00 -4.17
N ALA A 169 5.65 13.30 -5.12
CA ALA A 169 6.56 14.44 -5.00
C ALA A 169 5.80 15.78 -4.89
N SER A 170 4.72 15.96 -5.65
CA SER A 170 3.89 17.16 -5.59
C SER A 170 3.22 17.34 -4.23
N LEU A 171 2.84 16.23 -3.59
CA LEU A 171 2.23 16.22 -2.26
C LEU A 171 3.22 16.68 -1.17
N ILE A 172 4.49 16.29 -1.29
CA ILE A 172 5.55 16.57 -0.31
C ILE A 172 6.21 17.94 -0.54
N ALA A 173 6.29 18.41 -1.79
CA ALA A 173 7.02 19.63 -2.15
C ALA A 173 6.70 20.88 -1.29
N PRO A 174 5.46 21.12 -0.81
CA PRO A 174 5.18 22.26 0.05
C PRO A 174 5.74 22.17 1.47
N ASP A 175 6.11 20.98 1.95
CA ASP A 175 6.65 20.78 3.30
C ASP A 175 8.15 21.05 3.35
N SER A 176 8.58 22.01 4.17
CA SER A 176 9.97 22.48 4.19
C SER A 176 10.97 21.46 4.70
N ASP A 177 10.52 20.47 5.48
CA ASP A 177 11.38 19.48 6.11
C ASP A 177 11.35 18.17 5.33
N LEU A 178 10.15 17.64 5.05
CA LEU A 178 10.01 16.39 4.32
C LEU A 178 10.48 16.48 2.86
N SER A 179 10.35 17.64 2.20
CA SER A 179 10.88 17.82 0.84
C SER A 179 12.41 17.71 0.75
N GLN A 180 13.13 17.83 1.87
CA GLN A 180 14.59 17.69 1.91
C GLN A 180 15.04 16.27 2.22
N ARG A 181 14.14 15.42 2.70
CA ARG A 181 14.47 14.08 3.20
C ARG A 181 13.65 12.96 2.55
N MET A 182 12.69 13.29 1.70
CA MET A 182 11.91 12.32 0.93
C MET A 182 12.21 12.46 -0.56
N PHE A 183 12.75 11.40 -1.14
CA PHE A 183 13.15 11.31 -2.54
C PHE A 183 12.26 10.31 -3.27
N PHE A 184 12.03 10.53 -4.57
CA PHE A 184 11.13 9.74 -5.40
C PHE A 184 11.84 9.28 -6.67
N HIS A 185 11.85 7.97 -6.90
CA HIS A 185 12.63 7.30 -7.93
C HIS A 185 11.71 6.50 -8.84
N SER A 186 11.63 6.94 -10.11
CA SER A 186 10.84 6.27 -11.15
C SER A 186 11.70 5.22 -11.84
N THR A 187 11.72 4.01 -11.31
CA THR A 187 12.54 2.91 -11.84
C THR A 187 11.91 1.57 -11.52
N ASP A 188 12.17 0.60 -12.40
CA ASP A 188 11.91 -0.80 -12.07
C ASP A 188 12.95 -1.25 -11.05
N ILE A 189 12.49 -1.72 -9.90
CA ILE A 189 13.35 -2.20 -8.82
C ILE A 189 14.17 -3.42 -9.26
N MET A 190 13.69 -4.19 -10.23
CA MET A 190 14.39 -5.35 -10.78
C MET A 190 15.63 -4.97 -11.59
N GLU A 191 15.72 -3.73 -12.06
CA GLU A 191 16.88 -3.18 -12.75
C GLU A 191 17.90 -2.57 -11.77
N ILE A 192 17.52 -2.40 -10.51
CA ILE A 192 18.42 -1.93 -9.45
C ILE A 192 19.19 -3.13 -8.87
N THR A 193 20.51 -3.03 -8.87
CA THR A 193 21.40 -4.06 -8.32
C THR A 193 22.04 -3.60 -7.02
N ASP A 194 23.23 -3.01 -7.10
CA ASP A 194 24.05 -2.70 -5.94
C ASP A 194 23.57 -1.46 -5.17
N GLU A 195 22.77 -0.58 -5.77
CA GLU A 195 22.27 0.65 -5.12
C GLU A 195 21.43 0.34 -3.89
N LEU A 196 20.69 -0.79 -3.86
CA LEU A 196 19.90 -1.17 -2.70
C LEU A 196 20.75 -1.44 -1.44
N LYS A 197 22.06 -1.68 -1.61
CA LYS A 197 23.01 -1.85 -0.50
C LYS A 197 23.36 -0.55 0.21
N GLU A 198 23.02 0.61 -0.37
CA GLU A 198 23.23 1.92 0.25
C GLU A 198 22.19 2.26 1.32
N TYR A 199 21.11 1.49 1.40
CA TYR A 199 20.04 1.70 2.37
C TYR A 199 20.22 0.79 3.58
N ASP A 200 20.06 1.38 4.77
CA ASP A 200 20.07 0.64 6.04
C ASP A 200 18.93 -0.37 6.13
N VAL A 201 17.78 0.00 5.56
CA VAL A 201 16.54 -0.75 5.64
C VAL A 201 15.80 -0.63 4.31
N VAL A 202 15.32 -1.76 3.79
CA VAL A 202 14.44 -1.82 2.62
C VAL A 202 13.08 -2.35 3.06
N LEU A 203 12.03 -1.54 2.86
CA LEU A 203 10.64 -1.90 3.11
C LEU A 203 9.97 -2.17 1.77
N LEU A 204 9.53 -3.42 1.59
CA LEU A 204 8.84 -3.87 0.38
C LEU A 204 7.33 -3.82 0.61
N PHE A 205 6.64 -2.93 -0.10
CA PHE A 205 5.19 -2.88 -0.13
C PHE A 205 4.67 -3.68 -1.32
N LEU A 206 3.87 -4.71 -1.02
CA LEU A 206 3.22 -5.54 -2.03
C LEU A 206 1.84 -4.97 -2.34
N ILE A 207 1.77 -3.92 -3.15
CA ILE A 207 0.62 -3.78 -4.04
C ILE A 207 0.95 -4.69 -5.22
N LEU A 208 0.25 -5.82 -5.34
CA LEU A 208 0.44 -6.78 -6.42
C LEU A 208 -0.06 -6.18 -7.76
N GLN A 209 0.63 -5.16 -8.25
CA GLN A 209 0.66 -4.79 -9.65
C GLN A 209 1.37 -5.95 -10.36
N GLY A 210 0.63 -6.68 -11.20
CA GLY A 210 1.18 -7.87 -11.86
C GLY A 210 2.51 -7.53 -12.53
N VAL A 211 3.59 -8.15 -12.05
CA VAL A 211 4.83 -8.27 -12.80
C VAL A 211 4.45 -8.92 -14.11
N LYS A 212 4.56 -8.18 -15.21
CA LYS A 212 4.36 -8.71 -16.55
C LYS A 212 5.48 -9.67 -16.91
#